data_AF-A0A3R7FE60-F1
#
_entry.id   AF-A0A3R7FE60-F1
#
_cell.length_a   1.000
_cell.length_b   1.000
_cell.length_c   1.000
_cell.angle_alpha   90.00
_cell.angle_beta   90.00
_cell.angle_gamma   90.00
#
_symmetry.space_group_name_H-M   'P 1'
#
loop_
_entity.id
_entity.type
_entity.pdbx_description
1 polymer ?
#
loop_
_entity_poly.entity_id
_entity_poly.type
_entity_poly.pdbx_seq_one_letter_code
_entity_poly.pdbx_strand_id
1 'polypeptide(L)'
;AGDLLDHVLDRYADIVVLVGLAAGIDSFALGLAAVTGVLMTSYLGTQIQAVGLGRAYGGLVGRADRLALMGFVGLASAVYPDAVGGLTLAGWLLVFFAVVGHLTAVQRFWGAWGDLT
;
A
#
# COMPACT_ATOMS: atom_id res chain seq x y z
N ALA A 1 13.39 13.47 -14.55
CA ALA A 1 12.04 13.98 -14.85
C ALA A 1 11.02 12.84 -14.96
N GLY A 2 11.25 11.84 -15.84
CA GLY A 2 10.35 10.68 -15.96
C GLY A 2 10.12 9.92 -14.66
N ASP A 3 11.20 9.51 -13.97
CA ASP A 3 11.09 8.76 -12.70
C ASP A 3 10.22 9.47 -11.64
N LEU A 4 10.34 10.79 -11.51
CA LEU A 4 9.51 11.60 -10.61
C LEU A 4 8.03 11.56 -11.02
N LEU A 5 7.74 11.76 -12.31
CA LEU A 5 6.38 11.75 -12.83
C LEU A 5 5.72 10.38 -12.60
N ASP A 6 6.41 9.31 -12.96
CA ASP A 6 5.94 7.93 -12.77
C ASP A 6 5.70 7.65 -11.28
N HIS A 7 6.61 8.09 -10.41
CA HIS A 7 6.47 7.93 -8.96
C HIS A 7 5.23 8.63 -8.40
N VAL A 8 4.92 9.84 -8.87
CA VAL A 8 3.75 10.61 -8.42
C VAL A 8 2.46 10.00 -8.95
N LEU A 9 2.42 9.67 -10.25
CA LEU A 9 1.25 9.05 -10.87
C LEU A 9 0.92 7.70 -10.22
N ASP A 10 1.93 6.88 -9.90
CA ASP A 10 1.75 5.64 -9.13
C ASP A 10 1.08 5.90 -7.78
N ARG A 11 1.42 6.99 -7.07
CA ARG A 11 0.80 7.30 -5.76
C ARG A 11 -0.67 7.67 -5.94
N TYR A 12 -0.99 8.51 -6.92
CA TYR A 12 -2.39 8.87 -7.19
C TYR A 12 -3.21 7.67 -7.64
N ALA A 13 -2.66 6.80 -8.48
CA ALA A 13 -3.29 5.55 -8.88
C ALA A 13 -3.58 4.67 -7.66
N ASP A 14 -2.59 4.44 -6.79
CA ASP A 14 -2.76 3.67 -5.54
C ASP A 14 -3.90 4.27 -4.68
N ILE A 15 -3.93 5.60 -4.50
CA ILE A 15 -4.97 6.28 -3.71
C ILE A 15 -6.36 6.07 -4.32
N VAL A 16 -6.51 6.36 -5.62
CA VAL A 16 -7.82 6.29 -6.31
C VAL A 16 -8.36 4.86 -6.26
N VAL A 17 -7.52 3.86 -6.51
CA VAL A 17 -7.95 2.45 -6.50
C VAL A 17 -8.35 2.02 -5.09
N LEU A 18 -7.54 2.32 -4.06
CA LEU A 18 -7.85 1.92 -2.69
C LEU A 18 -9.10 2.62 -2.14
N VAL A 19 -9.26 3.92 -2.42
CA VAL A 19 -10.47 4.67 -2.03
C VAL A 19 -11.69 4.14 -2.78
N GLY A 20 -11.56 3.82 -4.07
CA GLY A 20 -12.63 3.21 -4.87
C GLY A 20 -13.06 1.86 -4.31
N LEU A 21 -12.11 0.99 -3.95
CA LEU A 21 -12.39 -0.30 -3.30
C LEU A 21 -13.10 -0.10 -1.95
N ALA A 22 -12.64 0.84 -1.14
CA ALA A 22 -13.23 1.14 0.16
C ALA A 22 -14.67 1.68 0.04
N ALA A 23 -14.91 2.57 -0.93
CA ALA A 23 -16.25 3.07 -1.25
C ALA A 23 -17.16 1.94 -1.76
N GLY A 24 -16.63 1.04 -2.59
CA GLY A 24 -17.37 -0.10 -3.13
C GLY A 24 -17.88 -1.09 -2.08
N ILE A 25 -17.27 -1.11 -0.89
CA ILE A 25 -17.68 -1.95 0.24
C ILE A 25 -18.19 -1.14 1.44
N ASP A 26 -18.41 0.18 1.26
CA ASP A 26 -18.81 1.14 2.31
C ASP A 26 -17.95 1.08 3.59
N SER A 27 -16.63 0.89 3.43
CA SER A 27 -15.68 0.75 4.55
C SER A 27 -14.56 1.79 4.47
N PHE A 28 -14.93 3.06 4.58
CA PHE A 28 -13.97 4.17 4.53
C PHE A 28 -12.91 4.14 5.63
N ALA A 29 -13.25 3.68 6.83
CA ALA A 29 -12.28 3.55 7.92
C ALA A 29 -11.17 2.55 7.57
N LEU A 30 -11.54 1.40 7.00
CA LEU A 30 -10.59 0.39 6.54
C LEU A 30 -9.79 0.90 5.32
N GLY A 31 -10.47 1.57 4.39
CA GLY A 31 -9.81 2.24 3.27
C GLY A 31 -8.77 3.26 3.70
N LEU A 32 -9.08 4.09 4.70
CA LEU A 32 -8.16 5.06 5.26
C LEU A 32 -6.91 4.38 5.86
N ALA A 33 -7.11 3.29 6.61
CA ALA A 33 -6.01 2.49 7.15
C ALA A 33 -5.14 1.87 6.03
N ALA A 34 -5.75 1.38 4.95
CA ALA A 34 -5.02 0.83 3.81
C ALA A 34 -4.20 1.90 3.06
N VAL A 35 -4.83 3.03 2.72
CA VAL A 35 -4.20 4.14 2.00
C VAL A 35 -3.01 4.70 2.78
N THR A 36 -3.20 4.97 4.07
CA THR A 36 -2.13 5.51 4.93
C THR A 36 -0.95 4.54 5.03
N GLY A 37 -1.19 3.23 5.17
CA GLY A 37 -0.12 2.23 5.19
C GLY A 37 0.70 2.19 3.90
N VAL A 38 0.02 2.24 2.74
CA VAL A 38 0.66 2.25 1.42
C VAL A 38 1.46 3.54 1.18
N LEU A 39 0.91 4.68 1.60
CA LEU A 39 1.59 5.98 1.50
C LEU A 39 2.80 6.06 2.43
N MET A 40 2.68 5.62 3.69
CA MET A 40 3.79 5.64 4.65
C MET A 40 4.96 4.75 4.21
N THR A 41 4.67 3.57 3.67
CA THR A 41 5.72 2.70 3.10
C THR A 41 6.48 3.43 1.99
N SER A 42 5.75 4.14 1.13
CA SER A 42 6.34 4.87 0.00
C SER A 42 7.13 6.10 0.44
N TYR A 43 6.58 6.86 1.38
CA TYR A 43 7.22 8.04 1.97
C TYR A 43 8.55 7.68 2.63
N LEU A 44 8.57 6.64 3.48
CA LEU A 44 9.81 6.20 4.12
C LEU A 44 10.85 5.73 3.10
N GLY A 45 10.42 5.08 2.01
CA GLY A 45 11.32 4.70 0.93
C GLY A 45 12.06 5.89 0.32
N THR A 46 11.39 7.03 0.13
CA THR A 46 12.01 8.27 -0.38
C THR A 46 12.75 9.04 0.70
N GLN A 47 12.23 9.08 1.93
CA GLN A 47 12.83 9.81 3.05
C GLN A 47 14.18 9.23 3.45
N ILE A 48 14.31 7.90 3.46
CA ILE A 48 15.57 7.19 3.76
C ILE A 48 16.65 7.58 2.74
N GLN A 49 16.29 7.58 1.45
CA GLN A 49 17.20 8.06 0.39
C GLN A 49 17.57 9.53 0.55
N ALA A 50 16.61 10.37 0.96
CA ALA A 50 16.84 11.80 1.15
C ALA A 50 17.81 12.11 2.31
N VAL A 51 17.88 11.24 3.33
CA VAL A 51 18.86 11.37 4.43
C VAL A 51 20.21 10.71 4.14
N GLY A 52 20.43 10.23 2.90
CA GLY A 52 21.72 9.67 2.47
C GLY A 52 21.90 8.18 2.80
N LEU A 53 20.93 7.54 3.45
CA LEU A 53 20.88 6.09 3.58
C LEU A 53 20.39 5.52 2.25
N GLY A 54 21.07 4.50 1.72
CA GLY A 54 20.73 3.91 0.42
C GLY A 54 19.27 3.44 0.30
N ARG A 55 18.87 2.92 -0.86
CA ARG A 55 17.48 2.49 -1.07
C ARG A 55 17.07 1.40 -0.06
N ALA A 56 16.07 1.68 0.76
CA ALA A 56 15.43 0.69 1.61
C ALA A 56 14.48 -0.20 0.78
N TYR A 57 15.02 -1.32 0.27
CA TYR A 57 14.24 -2.36 -0.43
C TYR A 57 13.44 -3.26 0.52
N GLY A 58 13.62 -3.14 1.83
CA GLY A 58 12.91 -3.95 2.83
C GLY A 58 11.38 -3.78 2.74
N GLY A 59 10.66 -4.84 3.08
CA GLY A 59 9.19 -4.89 3.07
C GLY A 59 8.65 -6.08 2.28
N LEU A 60 7.40 -6.45 2.57
CA LEU A 60 6.75 -7.63 1.99
C LEU A 60 6.18 -7.40 0.57
N VAL A 61 5.88 -6.14 0.22
CA VAL A 61 5.13 -5.79 -0.99
C VAL A 61 5.77 -4.61 -1.71
N GLY A 62 6.25 -4.84 -2.92
CA GLY A 62 6.79 -3.83 -3.84
C GLY A 62 5.69 -3.01 -4.54
N ARG A 63 6.09 -2.09 -5.42
CA ARG A 63 5.15 -1.28 -6.21
C ARG A 63 4.34 -2.13 -7.20
N ALA A 64 5.04 -2.93 -8.01
CA ALA A 64 4.40 -3.79 -9.00
C ALA A 64 3.44 -4.79 -8.33
N ASP A 65 3.83 -5.33 -7.18
CA ASP A 65 3.02 -6.28 -6.42
C ASP A 65 1.68 -5.66 -5.97
N ARG A 66 1.67 -4.39 -5.54
CA ARG A 66 0.42 -3.71 -5.16
C ARG A 66 -0.56 -3.62 -6.32
N LEU A 67 -0.09 -3.17 -7.49
CA LEU A 67 -0.93 -3.06 -8.68
C LEU A 67 -1.43 -4.43 -9.14
N ALA A 68 -0.56 -5.45 -9.12
CA ALA A 68 -0.94 -6.82 -9.46
C ALA A 68 -2.01 -7.37 -8.50
N LEU A 69 -1.85 -7.18 -7.18
CA LEU A 69 -2.82 -7.59 -6.18
C LEU A 69 -4.16 -6.87 -6.34
N MET A 70 -4.14 -5.54 -6.53
CA MET A 70 -5.36 -4.76 -6.75
C MET A 70 -6.09 -5.20 -8.03
N GLY A 71 -5.37 -5.39 -9.13
CA GLY A 71 -5.94 -5.86 -10.39
C GLY A 71 -6.53 -7.26 -10.26
N PHE A 72 -5.78 -8.20 -9.68
CA PHE A 72 -6.22 -9.57 -9.50
C PHE A 72 -7.45 -9.68 -8.59
N VAL A 73 -7.42 -9.04 -7.41
CA VAL A 73 -8.55 -9.07 -6.48
C VAL A 73 -9.75 -8.32 -7.04
N GLY A 74 -9.54 -7.22 -7.77
CA GLY A 74 -10.63 -6.51 -8.45
C GLY A 74 -11.37 -7.42 -9.44
N LEU A 75 -10.64 -8.16 -10.27
CA LEU A 75 -11.21 -9.15 -11.19
C LEU A 75 -11.86 -10.32 -10.45
N ALA A 76 -11.21 -10.85 -9.41
CA ALA A 76 -11.75 -11.94 -8.61
C ALA A 76 -13.06 -11.55 -7.89
N SER A 77 -13.16 -10.30 -7.42
CA SER A 77 -14.36 -9.76 -6.76
C SER A 77 -15.55 -9.65 -7.72
N ALA A 78 -15.30 -9.50 -9.03
CA ALA A 78 -16.36 -9.50 -10.03
C ALA A 78 -16.97 -10.89 -10.24
N VAL A 79 -16.19 -11.95 -10.02
CA VAL A 79 -16.64 -13.35 -10.15
C VAL A 79 -17.16 -13.89 -8.83
N TYR A 80 -16.60 -13.43 -7.71
CA TYR A 80 -16.94 -13.86 -6.36
C TYR A 80 -17.22 -12.64 -5.45
N PRO A 81 -18.46 -12.12 -5.49
CA PRO A 81 -18.82 -10.93 -4.71
C PRO A 81 -19.11 -11.23 -3.23
N ASP A 82 -19.31 -12.50 -2.88
CA ASP A 82 -19.72 -12.91 -1.54
C ASP A 82 -18.63 -12.70 -0.48
N ALA A 83 -19.06 -12.52 0.76
CA ALA A 83 -18.16 -12.36 1.89
C ALA A 83 -17.55 -13.71 2.32
N VAL A 84 -16.25 -13.70 2.59
CA VAL A 84 -15.50 -14.81 3.18
C VAL A 84 -15.08 -14.38 4.59
N GLY A 85 -15.55 -15.07 5.63
CA GLY A 85 -15.17 -14.72 7.01
C GLY A 85 -15.57 -13.29 7.44
N GLY A 86 -16.66 -12.75 6.89
CA GLY A 86 -17.20 -11.44 7.25
C GLY A 86 -16.72 -10.26 6.41
N LEU A 87 -15.79 -10.47 5.47
CA LEU A 87 -15.33 -9.45 4.51
C LEU A 87 -15.34 -10.00 3.08
N THR A 88 -15.62 -9.13 2.10
CA THR A 88 -15.41 -9.46 0.69
C THR A 88 -13.91 -9.57 0.37
N LEU A 89 -13.58 -10.07 -0.82
CA LEU A 89 -12.18 -10.12 -1.28
C LEU A 89 -11.52 -8.73 -1.29
N ALA A 90 -12.26 -7.68 -1.70
CA ALA A 90 -11.82 -6.30 -1.60
C ALA A 90 -11.57 -5.87 -0.15
N GLY A 91 -12.45 -6.26 0.78
CA GLY A 91 -12.26 -6.00 2.21
C GLY A 91 -10.98 -6.64 2.76
N TRP A 92 -10.73 -7.91 2.44
CA TRP A 92 -9.48 -8.59 2.83
C TRP A 92 -8.23 -7.96 2.22
N LEU A 93 -8.31 -7.48 0.98
CA LEU A 93 -7.21 -6.77 0.36
C LEU A 93 -6.90 -5.45 1.08
N LEU A 94 -7.93 -4.69 1.49
CA LEU A 94 -7.73 -3.47 2.28
C LEU A 94 -7.13 -3.79 3.65
N VAL A 95 -7.57 -4.86 4.33
CA VAL A 95 -6.95 -5.34 5.59
C VAL A 95 -5.48 -5.67 5.36
N PHE A 96 -5.17 -6.41 4.30
CA PHE A 96 -3.80 -6.77 3.93
C PHE A 96 -2.92 -5.53 3.75
N PHE A 97 -3.38 -4.54 2.98
CA PHE A 97 -2.61 -3.30 2.79
C PHE A 97 -2.49 -2.46 4.05
N ALA A 98 -3.54 -2.40 4.88
CA ALA A 98 -3.49 -1.69 6.15
C ALA A 98 -2.43 -2.30 7.08
N VAL A 99 -2.45 -3.63 7.25
CA VAL A 99 -1.52 -4.32 8.15
C VAL A 99 -0.10 -4.33 7.58
N VAL A 100 0.08 -4.87 6.38
CA VAL A 100 1.42 -5.05 5.79
C VAL A 100 2.09 -3.71 5.48
N GLY A 101 1.32 -2.70 5.06
CA GLY A 101 1.82 -1.36 4.81
C GLY A 101 2.35 -0.70 6.08
N HIS A 102 1.61 -0.76 7.18
CA HIS A 102 2.08 -0.17 8.44
C HIS A 102 3.24 -0.94 9.06
N LEU A 103 3.21 -2.28 9.04
CA LEU A 103 4.34 -3.09 9.52
C LEU A 103 5.62 -2.82 8.72
N THR A 104 5.51 -2.73 7.39
CA THR A 104 6.64 -2.37 6.52
C THR A 104 7.15 -0.97 6.82
N ALA A 105 6.25 0.00 7.04
CA ALA A 105 6.64 1.35 7.42
C ALA A 105 7.44 1.36 8.74
N VAL A 106 6.97 0.66 9.77
CA VAL A 106 7.69 0.54 11.05
C VAL A 106 9.04 -0.14 10.86
N GLN A 107 9.11 -1.24 10.09
CA GLN A 107 10.36 -1.93 9.77
C GLN A 107 11.39 -0.99 9.11
N ARG A 108 10.95 -0.23 8.09
CA ARG A 108 11.81 0.72 7.37
C ARG A 108 12.31 1.84 8.27
N PHE A 109 11.43 2.38 9.10
CA PHE A 109 11.79 3.42 10.06
C PHE A 109 12.83 2.91 11.06
N TRP A 110 12.57 1.76 11.69
CA TRP A 110 13.47 1.20 12.70
C TRP A 110 14.85 0.89 12.13
N GLY A 111 14.91 0.29 10.93
CA GLY A 111 16.18 0.03 10.24
C GLY A 111 16.95 1.33 9.97
N ALA A 112 16.30 2.31 9.37
CA ALA A 112 16.95 3.59 9.05
C ALA A 112 17.38 4.38 10.31
N TRP A 113 16.60 4.31 11.39
CA TRP A 113 16.97 4.94 12.65
C TRP A 113 18.26 4.32 13.22
N GLY A 114 18.35 2.99 13.23
CA GLY A 114 19.56 2.27 13.66
C GLY A 114 20.79 2.55 12.80
N ASP A 115 20.61 2.84 11.51
CA ASP A 115 21.73 3.20 10.62
C ASP A 115 22.20 4.66 10.83
N LEU A 116 21.36 5.54 11.42
CA LEU A 116 21.68 6.96 11.67
C LEU A 116 22.30 7.23 13.05
N THR A 117 22.00 6.39 14.05
CA THR A 117 22.41 6.57 15.44
C THR A 117 23.53 5.61 15.83
#